data_AF-A0A8T2YYW5-F1
#
_entry.id   AF-A0A8T2YYW5-F1
#
_cell.length_a   1.000
_cell.length_b   1.000
_cell.length_c   1.000
_cell.angle_alpha   90.00
_cell.angle_beta   90.00
_cell.angle_gamma   90.00
#
_symmetry.space_group_name_H-M   'P 1'
#
loop_
_entity.id
_entity.type
_entity.pdbx_description
1 polymer ?
#
loop_
_entity_poly.entity_id
_entity_poly.type
_entity_poly.pdbx_seq_one_letter_code
_entity_poly.pdbx_strand_id
1 'polypeptide(L)'
;MVDLSTPPPQQPTSTTTQDGTISTLHPDILQTHILTLLDGPTLAATACASSELYALSTEDKLWRNICTSSWPSINDPTVSSIISTFSSGHRSFFSDSYPLLHHHHHSSSFLTTSTEYLVSAVDIYYKDVAIFSKVEKNETLTDWFKCSPFRVDLLEPKEFVQTLIQYQTGEKDSFVKQLEENMTLSWILIDPKRRRAMNLSSGRPVSVQRHWLTGEVVVKFAAIMAGDGGEKEFVECGVMVCCGEKEGGEMEVREISMGMEDMEGRNLTGKESLVVLQEAMERGERRKGKCGTEGKGRYEEFVERKRERKARKQKMEKVLDMVCIVTGIAIFVSSWSFILFR
;
A
#
# COMPACT_ATOMS: atom_id res chain seq x y z
N MET A 1 2.47 7.68 95.74
CA MET A 1 1.67 7.80 94.50
C MET A 1 2.43 8.71 93.56
N VAL A 2 3.14 8.13 92.59
CA VAL A 2 3.82 8.86 91.52
C VAL A 2 3.15 8.38 90.24
N ASP A 3 2.48 9.30 89.56
CA ASP A 3 1.63 9.01 88.41
C ASP A 3 2.48 8.98 87.13
N LEU A 4 2.45 7.86 86.42
CA LEU A 4 3.25 7.62 85.21
C LEU A 4 2.41 8.04 84.00
N SER A 5 2.63 9.24 83.47
CA SER A 5 1.97 9.70 82.25
C SER A 5 2.59 9.08 81.00
N THR A 6 1.82 8.24 80.32
CA THR A 6 2.11 7.67 79.00
C THR A 6 1.88 8.72 77.90
N PRO A 7 2.77 8.88 76.90
CA PRO A 7 2.53 9.80 75.79
C PRO A 7 1.45 9.25 74.83
N PRO A 8 0.72 10.13 74.11
CA PRO A 8 -0.35 9.70 73.21
C PRO A 8 0.23 9.04 71.94
N PRO A 9 -0.54 8.15 71.29
CA PRO A 9 -0.11 7.47 70.08
C PRO A 9 0.04 8.49 68.93
N GLN A 10 1.19 8.46 68.25
CA GLN A 10 1.41 9.21 67.02
C GLN A 10 0.43 8.73 65.94
N GLN A 11 -0.33 9.66 65.36
CA GLN A 11 -1.14 9.39 64.18
C GLN A 11 -0.24 8.99 63.01
N PRO A 12 -0.63 7.99 62.19
CA PRO A 12 0.09 7.65 60.99
C PRO A 12 0.06 8.85 60.04
N THR A 13 1.25 9.26 59.60
CA THR A 13 1.46 10.27 58.55
C THR A 13 0.63 9.87 57.34
N SER A 14 -0.44 10.63 57.05
CA SER A 14 -1.16 10.50 55.81
C SER A 14 -0.21 10.89 54.69
N THR A 15 0.34 9.91 53.97
CA THR A 15 1.00 10.13 52.70
C THR A 15 -0.06 10.71 51.77
N THR A 16 -0.12 12.03 51.66
CA THR A 16 -0.91 12.69 50.63
C THR A 16 -0.26 12.29 49.31
N THR A 17 -0.85 11.32 48.63
CA THR A 17 -0.56 11.07 47.21
C THR A 17 -0.93 12.37 46.50
N GLN A 18 0.06 13.19 46.17
CA GLN A 18 -0.15 14.30 45.25
C GLN A 18 -0.52 13.68 43.91
N ASP A 19 -1.79 13.77 43.54
CA ASP A 19 -2.26 13.46 42.19
C ASP A 19 -1.63 14.48 41.24
N GLY A 20 -0.43 14.16 40.73
CA GLY A 20 0.23 14.91 39.69
C GLY A 20 -0.49 14.69 38.36
N THR A 21 -0.83 15.77 37.66
CA THR A 21 -1.36 15.68 36.29
C THR A 21 -0.19 15.64 35.30
N ILE A 22 -0.38 15.08 34.10
CA ILE A 22 0.69 14.99 33.09
C ILE A 22 1.28 16.37 32.74
N SER A 23 0.49 17.45 32.83
CA SER A 23 0.91 18.85 32.64
C SER A 23 1.84 19.39 33.72
N THR A 24 2.07 18.66 34.83
CA THR A 24 3.09 19.04 35.82
C THR A 24 4.50 18.59 35.42
N LEU A 25 4.63 17.73 34.40
CA LEU A 25 5.94 17.32 33.88
C LEU A 25 6.56 18.43 33.03
N HIS A 26 7.89 18.54 33.08
CA HIS A 26 8.61 19.49 32.24
C HIS A 26 8.45 19.12 30.74
N PRO A 27 8.19 20.09 29.85
CA PRO A 27 8.01 19.84 28.41
C PRO A 27 9.13 19.01 27.78
N ASP A 28 10.39 19.23 28.18
CA ASP A 28 11.52 18.45 27.68
C ASP A 28 11.41 16.97 28.00
N ILE A 29 10.91 16.59 29.19
CA ILE A 29 10.74 15.18 29.56
C ILE A 29 9.66 14.54 28.68
N LEU A 30 8.56 15.27 28.46
CA LEU A 30 7.51 14.83 27.55
C LEU A 30 8.07 14.66 26.14
N GLN A 31 8.80 15.64 25.63
CA GLN A 31 9.26 15.68 24.26
C GLN A 31 10.39 14.69 23.95
N THR A 32 11.37 14.51 24.84
CA THR A 32 12.56 13.70 24.56
C THR A 32 12.45 12.25 25.02
N HIS A 33 11.65 11.97 26.06
CA HIS A 33 11.58 10.65 26.68
C HIS A 33 10.22 9.97 26.54
N ILE A 34 9.10 10.71 26.52
CA ILE A 34 7.77 10.09 26.51
C ILE A 34 7.23 10.01 25.08
N LEU A 35 7.17 11.13 24.36
CA LEU A 35 6.61 11.20 23.01
C LEU A 35 7.45 10.43 21.98
N THR A 36 8.75 10.27 22.22
CA THR A 36 9.66 9.50 21.36
C THR A 36 9.41 8.00 21.37
N LEU A 37 8.67 7.50 22.36
CA LEU A 37 8.31 6.07 22.50
C LEU A 37 6.99 5.72 21.80
N LEU A 38 6.22 6.73 21.36
CA LEU A 38 4.90 6.52 20.76
C LEU A 38 5.02 6.22 19.27
N ASP A 39 4.18 5.30 18.78
CA ASP A 39 3.99 5.12 17.34
C ASP A 39 3.18 6.28 16.73
N GLY A 40 3.22 6.43 15.41
CA GLY A 40 2.55 7.54 14.72
C GLY A 40 1.06 7.70 15.08
N PRO A 41 0.25 6.63 15.09
CA PRO A 41 -1.15 6.70 15.49
C PRO A 41 -1.35 7.13 16.95
N THR A 42 -0.56 6.60 17.89
CA THR A 42 -0.67 6.99 19.30
C THR A 42 -0.21 8.42 19.50
N LEU A 43 0.85 8.87 18.82
CA LEU A 43 1.30 10.26 18.84
C LEU A 43 0.24 11.22 18.31
N ALA A 44 -0.44 10.85 17.21
CA ALA A 44 -1.57 11.62 16.69
C ALA A 44 -2.74 11.68 17.68
N ALA A 45 -3.06 10.58 18.36
CA ALA A 45 -4.10 10.54 19.38
C ALA A 45 -3.75 11.40 20.60
N THR A 46 -2.49 11.33 21.06
CA THR A 46 -1.97 12.17 22.16
C THR A 46 -2.07 13.66 21.83
N ALA A 47 -1.80 14.05 20.57
CA ALA A 47 -1.96 15.43 20.13
C ALA A 47 -3.40 15.96 20.25
N CYS A 48 -4.42 15.10 20.30
CA CYS A 48 -5.82 15.51 20.45
C CYS A 48 -6.25 15.73 21.90
N ALA A 49 -5.42 15.36 22.88
CA ALA A 49 -5.80 15.39 24.30
C ALA A 49 -5.73 16.81 24.92
N SER A 50 -4.80 17.66 24.49
CA SER A 50 -4.66 19.04 24.95
C SER A 50 -3.88 19.90 23.95
N SER A 51 -3.97 21.22 24.05
CA SER A 51 -3.18 22.15 23.23
C SER A 51 -1.68 22.05 23.49
N GLU A 52 -1.27 21.76 24.72
CA GLU A 52 0.12 21.53 25.12
C GLU A 52 0.68 20.27 24.44
N LEU A 53 -0.03 19.14 24.54
CA LEU A 53 0.37 17.90 23.89
C LEU A 53 0.32 18.00 22.37
N TYR A 54 -0.62 18.78 21.82
CA TYR A 54 -0.65 19.10 20.39
C TYR A 54 0.65 19.81 19.95
N ALA A 55 1.05 20.87 20.66
CA ALA A 55 2.25 21.63 20.33
C ALA A 55 3.50 20.74 20.37
N LEU A 56 3.66 19.92 21.40
CA LEU A 56 4.81 19.02 21.54
C LEU A 56 4.79 17.87 20.50
N SER A 57 3.61 17.33 20.19
CA SER A 57 3.46 16.19 19.27
C SER A 57 3.53 16.58 17.79
N THR A 58 3.53 17.87 17.45
CA THR A 58 3.61 18.35 16.05
C THR A 58 5.03 18.60 15.56
N GLU A 59 6.03 18.44 16.43
CA GLU A 59 7.45 18.56 16.13
C GLU A 59 7.92 17.59 15.04
N ASP A 60 8.46 18.12 13.95
CA ASP A 60 8.83 17.34 12.76
C ASP A 60 9.86 16.25 13.08
N LYS A 61 10.75 16.47 14.05
CA LYS A 61 11.76 15.49 14.46
C LYS A 61 11.14 14.18 14.95
N LEU A 62 10.01 14.23 15.66
CA LEU A 62 9.30 13.04 16.12
C LEU A 62 8.78 12.24 14.93
N TRP A 63 8.10 12.92 14.00
CA TRP A 63 7.53 12.32 12.81
C TRP A 63 8.61 11.81 11.85
N ARG A 64 9.73 12.50 11.72
CA ARG A 64 10.89 12.05 10.94
C ARG A 64 11.45 10.75 11.50
N ASN A 65 11.63 10.65 12.82
CA ASN A 65 12.10 9.43 13.46
C ASN A 65 11.12 8.27 13.21
N ILE A 66 9.81 8.51 13.36
CA ILE A 66 8.76 7.51 13.08
C ILE A 66 8.77 7.07 11.61
N CYS A 67 8.89 8.01 10.67
CA CYS A 67 8.91 7.71 9.24
C CYS A 67 10.15 6.91 8.86
N THR A 68 11.34 7.35 9.28
CA THR A 68 12.63 6.71 8.96
C THR A 68 12.79 5.35 9.63
N SER A 69 12.16 5.11 10.79
CA SER A 69 12.09 3.78 11.41
C SER A 69 11.11 2.85 10.71
N SER A 70 10.03 3.40 10.12
CA SER A 70 8.99 2.61 9.43
C SER A 70 9.34 2.33 7.97
N TRP A 71 10.14 3.21 7.34
CA TRP A 71 10.48 3.21 5.92
C TRP A 71 11.92 3.72 5.72
N PRO A 72 12.92 2.83 5.74
CA PRO A 72 14.33 3.16 5.55
C PRO A 72 14.61 3.93 4.26
N SER A 73 13.83 3.71 3.20
CA SER A 73 13.95 4.40 1.90
C SER A 73 13.81 5.93 2.02
N ILE A 74 13.18 6.43 3.09
CA ILE A 74 13.01 7.87 3.36
C ILE A 74 14.30 8.54 3.83
N ASN A 75 15.29 7.77 4.31
CA ASN A 75 16.60 8.33 4.67
C ASN A 75 17.39 8.83 3.45
N ASP A 76 16.94 8.52 2.24
CA ASP A 76 17.51 9.10 1.02
C ASP A 76 17.44 10.64 1.06
N PRO A 77 18.56 11.36 0.83
CA PRO A 77 18.59 12.82 0.89
C PRO A 77 17.61 13.49 -0.07
N THR A 78 17.35 12.90 -1.24
CA THR A 78 16.41 13.41 -2.23
C THR A 78 14.98 13.33 -1.69
N VAL A 79 14.60 12.18 -1.13
CA VAL A 79 13.28 11.98 -0.53
C VAL A 79 13.09 12.89 0.68
N SER A 80 14.07 12.97 1.57
CA SER A 80 14.03 13.86 2.73
C SER A 80 13.89 15.33 2.34
N SER A 81 14.61 15.77 1.29
CA SER A 81 14.46 17.12 0.74
C SER A 81 13.05 17.36 0.21
N ILE A 82 12.44 16.39 -0.48
CA ILE A 82 11.07 16.52 -0.99
C ILE A 82 10.07 16.62 0.16
N ILE A 83 10.15 15.73 1.16
CA ILE A 83 9.24 15.70 2.32
C ILE A 83 9.31 17.01 3.10
N SER A 84 10.50 17.63 3.21
CA SER A 84 10.65 18.94 3.88
C SER A 84 9.84 20.06 3.22
N THR A 85 9.43 19.91 1.96
CA THR A 85 8.59 20.89 1.25
C THR A 85 7.09 20.74 1.56
N PHE A 86 6.67 19.64 2.18
CA PHE A 86 5.27 19.39 2.52
C PHE A 86 4.79 20.39 3.58
N SER A 87 3.50 20.68 3.62
CA SER A 87 2.93 21.69 4.54
C SER A 87 3.18 21.40 6.02
N SER A 88 3.39 20.13 6.40
CA SER A 88 3.73 19.70 7.75
C SER A 88 4.84 18.66 7.75
N GLY A 89 5.77 18.75 6.79
CA GLY A 89 6.93 17.87 6.70
C GLY A 89 6.59 16.38 6.78
N HIS A 90 7.29 15.68 7.67
CA HIS A 90 7.16 14.24 7.90
C HIS A 90 5.80 13.86 8.49
N ARG A 91 5.12 14.77 9.20
CA ARG A 91 3.78 14.52 9.74
C ARG A 91 2.75 14.38 8.62
N SER A 92 2.75 15.30 7.66
CA SER A 92 1.89 15.20 6.48
C SER A 92 2.22 13.97 5.64
N PHE A 93 3.51 13.70 5.44
CA PHE A 93 3.96 12.51 4.71
C PHE A 93 3.48 11.21 5.38
N PHE A 94 3.59 11.12 6.71
CA PHE A 94 3.12 9.97 7.47
C PHE A 94 1.61 9.77 7.30
N SER A 95 0.83 10.86 7.44
CA SER A 95 -0.63 10.82 7.26
C SER A 95 -1.06 10.44 5.84
N ASP A 96 -0.25 10.79 4.84
CA ASP A 96 -0.50 10.46 3.44
C ASP A 96 -0.20 8.99 3.15
N SER A 97 0.83 8.43 3.79
CA SER A 97 1.35 7.07 3.58
C SER A 97 0.74 6.01 4.53
N TYR A 98 0.15 6.45 5.65
CA TYR A 98 -0.50 5.61 6.65
C TYR A 98 -1.77 6.27 7.19
N PRO A 99 -2.89 5.54 7.35
CA PRO A 99 -3.09 4.13 7.01
C PRO A 99 -3.17 3.86 5.49
N LEU A 100 -3.29 2.57 5.12
CA LEU A 100 -3.37 2.15 3.73
C LEU A 100 -4.58 2.78 3.01
N LEU A 101 -4.39 2.98 1.70
CA LEU A 101 -5.42 3.48 0.79
C LEU A 101 -6.62 2.54 0.76
N HIS A 102 -7.82 3.10 0.85
CA HIS A 102 -9.10 2.46 0.64
C HIS A 102 -9.70 2.96 -0.68
N HIS A 103 -10.35 2.07 -1.43
CA HIS A 103 -11.02 2.48 -2.66
C HIS A 103 -12.25 3.30 -2.27
N HIS A 104 -12.37 4.51 -2.80
CA HIS A 104 -13.56 5.31 -2.61
C HIS A 104 -13.89 6.01 -3.92
N HIS A 105 -15.16 5.95 -4.32
CA HIS A 105 -15.65 6.63 -5.51
C HIS A 105 -16.07 8.05 -5.16
N HIS A 106 -15.59 9.01 -5.96
CA HIS A 106 -16.02 10.40 -5.89
C HIS A 106 -16.78 10.74 -7.17
N SER A 107 -17.96 11.34 -7.06
CA SER A 107 -18.81 11.65 -8.23
C SER A 107 -18.43 12.93 -8.97
N SER A 108 -17.28 13.53 -8.66
CA SER A 108 -16.88 14.87 -9.11
C SER A 108 -15.63 14.81 -9.98
N SER A 109 -15.66 15.55 -11.09
CA SER A 109 -14.53 15.68 -12.01
C SER A 109 -13.29 16.19 -11.29
N PHE A 110 -12.22 15.40 -11.32
CA PHE A 110 -10.92 15.77 -10.81
C PHE A 110 -10.08 16.47 -11.90
N LEU A 111 -9.53 17.65 -11.60
CA LEU A 111 -8.60 18.32 -12.51
C LEU A 111 -7.21 17.73 -12.33
N THR A 112 -6.74 17.05 -13.36
CA THR A 112 -5.36 16.56 -13.40
C THR A 112 -4.41 17.72 -13.68
N THR A 113 -3.27 17.70 -13.01
CA THR A 113 -2.18 18.64 -13.27
C THR A 113 -1.02 17.86 -13.85
N SER A 114 -0.22 18.49 -14.71
CA SER A 114 1.02 17.87 -15.15
C SER A 114 1.95 17.66 -13.95
N THR A 115 2.24 16.40 -13.64
CA THR A 115 3.34 15.99 -12.77
C THR A 115 4.58 15.84 -13.67
N GLU A 116 5.76 16.25 -13.20
CA GLU A 116 6.99 16.15 -13.99
C GLU A 116 7.63 14.77 -13.81
N TYR A 117 7.73 14.35 -12.55
CA TYR A 117 8.22 13.05 -12.15
C TYR A 117 7.54 12.61 -10.85
N LEU A 118 7.53 11.30 -10.64
CA LEU A 118 7.14 10.66 -9.40
C LEU A 118 8.36 10.00 -8.75
N VAL A 119 8.32 9.86 -7.44
CA VAL A 119 9.36 9.13 -6.70
C VAL A 119 8.71 7.94 -6.00
N SER A 120 9.24 6.75 -6.24
CA SER A 120 8.85 5.52 -5.56
C SER A 120 9.87 5.22 -4.48
N ALA A 121 9.44 5.24 -3.22
CA ALA A 121 10.22 4.84 -2.07
C ALA A 121 9.72 3.47 -1.60
N VAL A 122 10.56 2.44 -1.76
CA VAL A 122 10.13 1.04 -1.64
C VAL A 122 10.96 0.32 -0.59
N ASP A 123 10.27 -0.30 0.35
CA ASP A 123 10.87 -1.09 1.44
C ASP A 123 10.18 -2.46 1.53
N ILE A 124 10.98 -3.53 1.55
CA ILE A 124 10.51 -4.91 1.71
C ILE A 124 11.10 -5.44 3.01
N TYR A 125 10.25 -6.06 3.81
CA TYR A 125 10.62 -6.68 5.07
C TYR A 125 10.31 -8.16 5.07
N TYR A 126 11.10 -8.90 5.84
CA TYR A 126 10.82 -10.27 6.20
C TYR A 126 11.01 -10.42 7.70
N LYS A 127 9.96 -10.83 8.42
CA LYS A 127 9.97 -10.90 9.91
C LYS A 127 10.42 -9.59 10.55
N ASP A 128 9.86 -8.48 10.05
CA ASP A 128 10.14 -7.11 10.51
C ASP A 128 11.59 -6.63 10.32
N VAL A 129 12.41 -7.38 9.56
CA VAL A 129 13.76 -6.97 9.16
C VAL A 129 13.73 -6.53 7.69
N ALA A 130 14.25 -5.32 7.41
CA ALA A 130 14.34 -4.82 6.04
C ALA A 130 15.33 -5.67 5.22
N ILE A 131 14.85 -6.28 4.14
CA ILE A 131 15.66 -7.08 3.20
C ILE A 131 15.94 -6.34 1.89
N PHE A 132 15.16 -5.29 1.60
CA PHE A 132 15.33 -4.44 0.43
C PHE A 132 14.83 -3.03 0.75
N SER A 133 15.57 -2.02 0.30
CA SER A 133 15.17 -0.61 0.39
C SER A 133 15.76 0.15 -0.80
N LYS A 134 14.92 0.79 -1.62
CA LYS A 134 15.36 1.55 -2.80
C LYS A 134 14.43 2.73 -3.07
N VAL A 135 15.01 3.78 -3.64
CA VAL A 135 14.29 4.94 -4.17
C VAL A 135 14.47 4.95 -5.68
N GLU A 136 13.37 5.10 -6.41
CA GLU A 136 13.36 5.14 -7.87
C GLU A 136 12.63 6.38 -8.38
N LYS A 137 13.25 7.13 -9.28
CA LYS A 137 12.68 8.36 -9.85
C LYS A 137 12.12 8.06 -11.23
N ASN A 138 10.82 8.27 -11.40
CA ASN A 138 10.10 7.97 -12.63
C ASN A 138 9.67 9.26 -13.34
N GLU A 139 10.21 9.51 -14.54
CA GLU A 139 9.77 10.63 -15.37
C GLU A 139 8.39 10.37 -15.98
N THR A 140 7.53 11.39 -16.00
CA THR A 140 6.13 11.24 -16.40
C THR A 140 5.72 12.08 -17.62
N LEU A 141 6.65 12.91 -18.14
CA LEU A 141 6.36 13.84 -19.23
C LEU A 141 6.57 13.26 -20.62
N THR A 142 7.42 12.24 -20.75
CA THR A 142 7.77 11.67 -22.06
C THR A 142 6.55 11.07 -22.75
N ASP A 143 6.46 11.24 -24.07
CA ASP A 143 5.39 10.63 -24.85
C ASP A 143 5.45 9.09 -24.79
N TRP A 144 6.66 8.55 -24.60
CA TRP A 144 6.85 7.13 -24.32
C TRP A 144 6.10 6.72 -23.06
N PHE A 145 6.35 7.37 -21.91
CA PHE A 145 5.64 7.08 -20.66
C PHE A 145 4.12 7.17 -20.84
N LYS A 146 3.64 8.24 -21.49
CA LYS A 146 2.20 8.50 -21.65
C LYS A 146 1.51 7.43 -22.49
N CYS A 147 2.19 6.83 -23.47
CA CYS A 147 1.63 5.84 -24.39
C CYS A 147 1.96 4.39 -24.01
N SER A 148 3.03 4.16 -23.23
CA SER A 148 3.43 2.83 -22.78
C SER A 148 2.57 2.35 -21.61
N PRO A 149 2.37 1.03 -21.45
CA PRO A 149 1.88 0.46 -20.20
C PRO A 149 2.65 1.01 -19.00
N PHE A 150 1.94 1.45 -17.98
CA PHE A 150 2.54 1.95 -16.74
C PHE A 150 3.24 0.79 -16.04
N ARG A 151 4.55 0.92 -15.87
CA ARG A 151 5.38 -0.05 -15.19
C ARG A 151 6.56 0.65 -14.52
N VAL A 152 6.85 0.25 -13.29
CA VAL A 152 8.04 0.68 -12.55
C VAL A 152 8.80 -0.56 -12.14
N ASP A 153 9.99 -0.75 -12.69
CA ASP A 153 10.91 -1.84 -12.34
C ASP A 153 12.03 -1.28 -11.46
N LEU A 154 12.29 -1.92 -10.31
CA LEU A 154 13.35 -1.48 -9.39
C LEU A 154 14.67 -2.20 -9.58
N LEU A 155 14.68 -3.32 -10.32
CA LEU A 155 15.87 -4.11 -10.58
C LEU A 155 16.11 -4.15 -12.09
N GLU A 156 17.35 -3.93 -12.50
CA GLU A 156 17.74 -4.07 -13.89
C GLU A 156 17.73 -5.55 -14.32
N PRO A 157 17.62 -5.86 -15.62
CA PRO A 157 17.72 -7.23 -16.10
C PRO A 157 19.03 -7.88 -15.63
N LYS A 158 18.92 -9.02 -14.92
CA LYS A 158 20.02 -9.79 -14.29
C LYS A 158 20.57 -9.20 -12.99
N GLU A 159 20.04 -8.09 -12.49
CA GLU A 159 20.26 -7.64 -11.13
C GLU A 159 19.46 -8.53 -10.17
N PHE A 160 20.04 -8.84 -9.00
CA PHE A 160 19.37 -9.59 -7.96
C PHE A 160 19.88 -9.16 -6.59
N VAL A 161 19.03 -9.31 -5.58
CA VAL A 161 19.34 -8.97 -4.19
C VAL A 161 19.37 -10.24 -3.36
N GLN A 162 20.55 -10.53 -2.79
CA GLN A 162 20.73 -11.67 -1.91
C GLN A 162 20.04 -11.42 -0.58
N THR A 163 19.32 -12.41 -0.07
CA THR A 163 18.64 -12.33 1.23
C THR A 163 19.15 -13.42 2.16
N LEU A 164 19.09 -13.17 3.47
CA LEU A 164 19.45 -14.16 4.50
C LEU A 164 18.34 -15.21 4.72
N ILE A 165 17.35 -15.27 3.83
CA ILE A 165 16.22 -16.18 3.93
C ILE A 165 16.65 -17.51 3.32
N GLN A 166 16.57 -18.58 4.11
CA GLN A 166 16.83 -19.93 3.61
C GLN A 166 15.68 -20.37 2.71
N TYR A 167 16.03 -20.75 1.49
CA TYR A 167 15.14 -21.34 0.52
C TYR A 167 14.93 -22.82 0.90
N GLN A 168 13.73 -23.17 1.36
CA GLN A 168 13.43 -24.54 1.77
C GLN A 168 13.00 -25.38 0.56
N THR A 169 13.92 -26.21 0.07
CA THR A 169 13.71 -27.08 -1.11
C THR A 169 12.88 -28.35 -0.78
N GLY A 170 12.71 -28.69 0.51
CA GLY A 170 12.02 -29.92 0.97
C GLY A 170 10.49 -29.85 0.99
N GLU A 171 9.90 -29.00 1.84
CA GLU A 171 8.44 -28.82 1.93
C GLU A 171 8.01 -27.58 1.14
N LYS A 172 7.64 -27.78 -0.13
CA LYS A 172 7.32 -26.69 -1.05
C LYS A 172 6.22 -25.75 -0.55
N ASP A 173 5.24 -26.30 0.17
CA ASP A 173 4.09 -25.55 0.69
C ASP A 173 4.45 -24.74 1.95
N SER A 174 5.46 -25.17 2.72
CA SER A 174 5.87 -24.48 3.94
C SER A 174 6.56 -23.15 3.63
N PHE A 175 7.40 -23.10 2.59
CA PHE A 175 8.08 -21.88 2.17
C PHE A 175 7.13 -20.80 1.64
N VAL A 176 6.18 -21.19 0.79
CA VAL A 176 5.13 -20.28 0.27
C VAL A 176 4.36 -19.65 1.43
N LYS A 177 3.97 -20.47 2.41
CA LYS A 177 3.26 -20.02 3.61
C LYS A 177 4.12 -19.10 4.48
N GLN A 178 5.42 -19.39 4.62
CA GLN A 178 6.35 -18.51 5.34
C GLN A 178 6.44 -17.12 4.70
N LEU A 179 6.52 -17.02 3.37
CA LEU A 179 6.52 -15.73 2.68
C LEU A 179 5.18 -15.00 2.84
N GLU A 180 4.06 -15.72 2.71
CA GLU A 180 2.72 -15.15 2.92
C GLU A 180 2.55 -14.57 4.34
N GLU A 181 3.09 -15.24 5.35
CA GLU A 181 2.93 -14.86 6.75
C GLU A 181 3.91 -13.78 7.21
N ASN A 182 5.13 -13.77 6.68
CA ASN A 182 6.24 -12.99 7.24
C ASN A 182 6.77 -11.86 6.34
N MET A 183 6.42 -11.84 5.05
CA MET A 183 6.85 -10.78 4.15
C MET A 183 5.89 -9.60 4.24
N THR A 184 6.43 -8.38 4.27
CA THR A 184 5.64 -7.15 4.16
C THR A 184 6.32 -6.19 3.20
N LEU A 185 5.54 -5.29 2.62
CA LEU A 185 6.04 -4.34 1.61
C LEU A 185 5.37 -2.99 1.82
N SER A 186 6.15 -1.92 1.72
CA SER A 186 5.66 -0.55 1.57
C SER A 186 6.15 0.00 0.24
N TRP A 187 5.22 0.48 -0.58
CA TRP A 187 5.54 1.17 -1.82
C TRP A 187 4.93 2.57 -1.74
N ILE A 188 5.73 3.53 -1.31
CA ILE A 188 5.26 4.89 -1.15
C ILE A 188 5.56 5.66 -2.43
N LEU A 189 4.50 6.07 -3.11
CA LEU A 189 4.58 6.95 -4.26
C LEU A 189 4.47 8.40 -3.78
N ILE A 190 5.40 9.24 -4.22
CA ILE A 190 5.51 10.65 -3.84
C ILE A 190 5.38 11.50 -5.10
N ASP A 191 4.48 12.49 -5.07
CA ASP A 191 4.41 13.57 -6.06
C ASP A 191 5.02 14.84 -5.44
N PRO A 192 6.27 15.21 -5.82
CA PRO A 192 6.95 16.37 -5.26
C PRO A 192 6.26 17.69 -5.59
N LYS A 193 5.56 17.77 -6.74
CA LYS A 193 4.88 18.99 -7.18
C LYS A 193 3.62 19.22 -6.35
N ARG A 194 2.85 18.16 -6.11
CA ARG A 194 1.64 18.21 -5.26
C ARG A 194 1.99 18.19 -3.76
N ARG A 195 3.20 17.78 -3.40
CA ARG A 195 3.64 17.59 -2.01
C ARG A 195 2.73 16.61 -1.28
N ARG A 196 2.39 15.53 -1.98
CA ARG A 196 1.53 14.44 -1.51
C ARG A 196 2.24 13.12 -1.67
N ALA A 197 1.87 12.17 -0.81
CA ALA A 197 2.28 10.79 -0.94
C ALA A 197 1.10 9.83 -0.81
N MET A 198 1.32 8.57 -1.18
CA MET A 198 0.44 7.47 -0.82
C MET A 198 1.20 6.16 -0.78
N ASN A 199 0.74 5.21 0.03
CA ASN A 199 1.23 3.84 -0.02
C ASN A 199 0.35 3.00 -0.97
N LEU A 200 0.98 2.45 -2.01
CA LEU A 200 0.36 1.62 -3.05
C LEU A 200 0.47 0.12 -2.76
N SER A 201 0.90 -0.27 -1.56
CA SER A 201 0.94 -1.68 -1.15
C SER A 201 -0.28 -2.08 -0.32
N SER A 202 -0.56 -3.38 -0.28
CA SER A 202 -1.48 -3.98 0.69
C SER A 202 -0.87 -4.16 2.08
N GLY A 203 0.41 -3.79 2.28
CA GLY A 203 1.22 -4.10 3.46
C GLY A 203 1.63 -5.57 3.55
N ARG A 204 0.68 -6.49 3.34
CA ARG A 204 0.89 -7.95 3.34
C ARG A 204 0.60 -8.57 1.96
N PRO A 205 1.17 -9.75 1.64
CA PRO A 205 0.89 -10.44 0.38
C PRO A 205 -0.60 -10.72 0.21
N VAL A 206 -1.11 -10.49 -0.99
CA VAL A 206 -2.47 -10.87 -1.39
C VAL A 206 -2.47 -12.21 -2.12
N SER A 207 -1.34 -12.61 -2.69
CA SER A 207 -1.13 -13.92 -3.31
C SER A 207 0.35 -14.28 -3.29
N VAL A 208 0.67 -15.55 -3.04
CA VAL A 208 2.01 -16.09 -3.20
C VAL A 208 1.90 -17.33 -4.06
N GLN A 209 2.59 -17.35 -5.19
CA GLN A 209 2.47 -18.44 -6.16
C GLN A 209 3.86 -18.89 -6.61
N ARG A 210 4.04 -20.20 -6.67
CA ARG A 210 5.25 -20.79 -7.26
C ARG A 210 5.02 -21.04 -8.73
N HIS A 211 5.90 -20.49 -9.57
CA HIS A 211 5.88 -20.76 -10.99
C HIS A 211 6.30 -22.21 -11.23
N TRP A 212 5.46 -22.97 -11.94
CA TRP A 212 5.61 -24.41 -12.09
C TRP A 212 6.85 -24.83 -12.90
N LEU A 213 7.28 -24.00 -13.85
CA LEU A 213 8.41 -24.30 -14.73
C LEU A 213 9.75 -23.84 -14.14
N THR A 214 9.83 -22.59 -13.70
CA THR A 214 11.09 -21.99 -13.20
C THR A 214 11.32 -22.27 -11.72
N GLY A 215 10.29 -22.68 -10.98
CA GLY A 215 10.36 -22.89 -9.54
C GLY A 215 10.42 -21.59 -8.73
N GLU A 216 10.48 -20.42 -9.38
CA GLU A 216 10.47 -19.11 -8.74
C GLU A 216 9.17 -18.86 -8.00
N VAL A 217 9.25 -18.15 -6.87
CA VAL A 217 8.09 -17.78 -6.07
C VAL A 217 7.79 -16.32 -6.30
N VAL A 218 6.58 -16.03 -6.75
CA VAL A 218 6.09 -14.69 -7.03
C VAL A 218 5.16 -14.28 -5.90
N VAL A 219 5.57 -13.25 -5.17
CA VAL A 219 4.81 -12.63 -4.08
C VAL A 219 4.12 -11.40 -4.64
N LYS A 220 2.79 -11.36 -4.55
CA LYS A 220 1.97 -10.27 -5.05
C LYS A 220 1.42 -9.45 -3.89
N PHE A 221 1.54 -8.14 -4.00
CA PHE A 221 0.85 -7.14 -3.18
C PHE A 221 -0.06 -6.32 -4.09
N ALA A 222 -1.18 -5.82 -3.58
CA ALA A 222 -2.09 -5.06 -4.44
C ALA A 222 -2.87 -3.99 -3.67
N ALA A 223 -2.94 -2.79 -4.24
CA ALA A 223 -3.89 -1.76 -3.85
C ALA A 223 -5.00 -1.64 -4.92
N ILE A 224 -6.25 -1.63 -4.47
CA ILE A 224 -7.41 -1.44 -5.34
C ILE A 224 -7.85 0.02 -5.25
N MET A 225 -7.97 0.67 -6.39
CA MET A 225 -8.39 2.07 -6.54
C MET A 225 -9.66 2.17 -7.38
N ALA A 226 -10.38 3.28 -7.24
CA ALA A 226 -11.48 3.59 -8.14
C ALA A 226 -10.96 3.91 -9.55
N GLY A 227 -11.61 3.37 -10.58
CA GLY A 227 -11.40 3.76 -11.97
C GLY A 227 -12.37 4.84 -12.45
N ASP A 228 -12.29 5.20 -13.72
CA ASP A 228 -12.99 6.35 -14.30
C ASP A 228 -14.41 6.04 -14.83
N GLY A 229 -14.76 4.79 -15.13
CA GLY A 229 -16.11 4.41 -15.60
C GLY A 229 -17.14 4.09 -14.51
N GLY A 230 -17.04 4.76 -13.36
CA GLY A 230 -18.09 4.79 -12.32
C GLY A 230 -17.93 3.77 -11.18
N GLU A 231 -18.98 3.60 -10.36
CA GLU A 231 -18.95 2.89 -9.06
C GLU A 231 -18.58 1.39 -9.09
N LYS A 232 -18.40 0.81 -10.28
CA LYS A 232 -18.07 -0.62 -10.47
C LYS A 232 -16.77 -0.82 -11.23
N GLU A 233 -16.05 0.27 -11.50
CA GLU A 233 -14.77 0.24 -12.15
C GLU A 233 -13.66 0.42 -11.12
N PHE A 234 -12.76 -0.55 -11.12
CA PHE A 234 -11.64 -0.58 -10.22
C PHE A 234 -10.38 -0.79 -11.02
N VAL A 235 -9.30 -0.21 -10.51
CA VAL A 235 -7.96 -0.39 -11.03
C VAL A 235 -7.14 -1.06 -9.97
N GLU A 236 -6.46 -2.13 -10.35
CA GLU A 236 -5.49 -2.80 -9.52
C GLU A 236 -4.12 -2.16 -9.74
N CYS A 237 -3.50 -1.65 -8.67
CA CYS A 237 -2.08 -1.40 -8.63
C CYS A 237 -1.40 -2.63 -8.02
N GLY A 238 -0.82 -3.46 -8.87
CA GLY A 238 -0.17 -4.71 -8.49
C GLY A 238 1.33 -4.53 -8.36
N VAL A 239 1.89 -4.94 -7.22
CA VAL A 239 3.33 -5.04 -6.98
C VAL A 239 3.71 -6.51 -6.95
N MET A 240 4.71 -6.87 -7.74
CA MET A 240 5.21 -8.22 -7.90
C MET A 240 6.65 -8.28 -7.42
N VAL A 241 6.94 -9.26 -6.55
CA VAL A 241 8.29 -9.57 -6.10
C VAL A 241 8.58 -11.02 -6.49
N CYS A 242 9.53 -11.20 -7.41
CA CYS A 242 9.94 -12.53 -7.87
C CYS A 242 11.17 -12.98 -7.07
N CYS A 243 11.02 -14.08 -6.36
CA CYS A 243 12.05 -14.71 -5.55
C CYS A 243 12.55 -16.00 -6.21
N GLY A 244 13.86 -16.10 -6.41
CA GLY A 244 14.54 -17.30 -6.92
C GLY A 244 15.34 -18.01 -5.84
N GLU A 245 15.80 -19.22 -6.17
CA GLU A 245 16.80 -19.96 -5.41
C GLU A 245 18.19 -19.71 -6.01
N LYS A 246 19.16 -19.38 -5.16
CA LYS A 246 20.57 -19.30 -5.51
C LYS A 246 21.26 -20.67 -5.35
N GLU A 247 22.34 -20.90 -6.08
CA GLU A 247 23.26 -22.02 -5.80
C GLU A 247 23.76 -21.95 -4.34
N GLY A 248 23.24 -22.82 -3.48
CA GLY A 248 23.49 -22.80 -2.04
C GLY A 248 22.25 -22.76 -1.14
N GLY A 249 21.04 -22.65 -1.72
CA GLY A 249 19.78 -22.72 -0.98
C GLY A 249 19.39 -21.44 -0.25
N GLU A 250 19.97 -20.30 -0.63
CA GLU A 250 19.54 -18.97 -0.17
C GLU A 250 18.54 -18.37 -1.17
N MET A 251 17.56 -17.61 -0.67
CA MET A 251 16.60 -16.90 -1.51
C MET A 251 17.23 -15.61 -2.05
N GLU A 252 17.04 -15.36 -3.34
CA GLU A 252 17.37 -14.08 -3.98
C GLU A 252 16.12 -13.42 -4.53
N VAL A 253 16.05 -12.09 -4.44
CA VAL A 253 15.01 -11.31 -5.11
C VAL A 253 15.51 -10.92 -6.49
N ARG A 254 14.83 -11.36 -7.55
CA ARG A 254 15.24 -11.19 -8.95
C ARG A 254 14.48 -10.08 -9.68
N GLU A 255 13.25 -9.81 -9.28
CA GLU A 255 12.42 -8.78 -9.89
C GLU A 255 11.58 -8.13 -8.80
N ILE A 256 11.51 -6.80 -8.82
CA ILE A 256 10.54 -6.03 -8.05
C ILE A 256 9.92 -5.05 -9.04
N SER A 257 8.65 -5.25 -9.35
CA SER A 257 7.94 -4.45 -10.35
C SER A 257 6.55 -4.05 -9.88
N MET A 258 6.10 -2.87 -10.33
CA MET A 258 4.75 -2.37 -10.11
C MET A 258 4.09 -2.11 -11.46
N GLY A 259 2.82 -2.48 -11.59
CA GLY A 259 1.99 -2.18 -12.75
C GLY A 259 0.56 -1.81 -12.36
N MET A 260 -0.21 -1.29 -13.33
CA MET A 260 -1.62 -0.94 -13.15
C MET A 260 -2.48 -1.63 -14.20
N GLU A 261 -3.52 -2.33 -13.75
CA GLU A 261 -4.38 -3.17 -14.58
C GLU A 261 -5.86 -2.88 -14.30
N ASP A 262 -6.67 -2.80 -15.34
CA ASP A 262 -8.12 -2.61 -15.22
C ASP A 262 -8.88 -3.94 -14.94
N MET A 263 -10.21 -3.82 -14.80
CA MET A 263 -11.11 -4.96 -14.60
C MET A 263 -11.12 -5.94 -15.78
N GLU A 264 -10.75 -5.51 -16.98
CA GLU A 264 -10.67 -6.30 -18.20
C GLU A 264 -9.35 -7.07 -18.29
N GLY A 265 -8.33 -6.59 -17.60
CA GLY A 265 -6.97 -7.11 -17.63
C GLY A 265 -6.06 -6.41 -18.62
N ARG A 266 -6.44 -5.20 -19.03
CA ARG A 266 -5.58 -4.33 -19.83
C ARG A 266 -4.69 -3.54 -18.88
N ASN A 267 -3.41 -3.46 -19.23
CA ASN A 267 -2.50 -2.55 -18.55
C ASN A 267 -2.88 -1.11 -18.92
N LEU A 268 -3.02 -0.27 -17.91
CA LEU A 268 -3.22 1.15 -18.11
C LEU A 268 -1.94 1.78 -18.64
N THR A 269 -2.09 2.75 -19.55
CA THR A 269 -0.98 3.57 -20.01
C THR A 269 -0.49 4.51 -18.90
N GLY A 270 0.73 5.04 -19.01
CA GLY A 270 1.22 6.02 -18.03
C GLY A 270 0.31 7.23 -17.90
N LYS A 271 -0.32 7.68 -18.99
CA LYS A 271 -1.31 8.78 -18.95
C LYS A 271 -2.55 8.41 -18.14
N GLU A 272 -3.15 7.25 -18.39
CA GLU A 272 -4.35 6.78 -17.67
C GLU A 272 -4.03 6.55 -16.19
N SER A 273 -2.90 5.90 -15.90
CA SER A 273 -2.42 5.66 -14.53
C SER A 273 -2.21 6.94 -13.74
N LEU A 274 -1.67 8.00 -14.34
CA LEU A 274 -1.53 9.29 -13.66
C LEU A 274 -2.87 9.89 -13.21
N VAL A 275 -3.94 9.71 -13.99
CA VAL A 275 -5.27 10.20 -13.61
C VAL A 275 -5.72 9.51 -12.32
N VAL A 276 -5.65 8.17 -12.31
CA VAL A 276 -6.04 7.34 -11.17
C VAL A 276 -5.18 7.63 -9.94
N LEU A 277 -3.87 7.72 -10.12
CA LEU A 277 -2.93 8.00 -9.02
C LEU A 277 -3.14 9.39 -8.43
N GLN A 278 -3.30 10.43 -9.25
CA GLN A 278 -3.53 11.78 -8.72
C GLN A 278 -4.86 11.89 -7.98
N GLU A 279 -5.92 11.27 -8.51
CA GLU A 279 -7.21 11.24 -7.83
C GLU A 279 -7.12 10.50 -6.49
N ALA A 280 -6.47 9.34 -6.47
CA ALA A 280 -6.25 8.58 -5.25
C ALA A 280 -5.38 9.32 -4.22
N MET A 281 -4.35 10.09 -4.64
CA MET A 281 -3.54 10.90 -3.71
C MET A 281 -4.41 11.95 -3.03
N GLU A 282 -5.23 12.65 -3.81
CA GLU A 282 -5.97 13.80 -3.31
C GLU A 282 -7.22 13.40 -2.53
N ARG A 283 -7.96 12.41 -3.01
CA ARG A 283 -9.31 12.08 -2.52
C ARG A 283 -9.45 10.66 -1.97
N GLY A 284 -8.41 9.83 -2.09
CA GLY A 284 -8.42 8.49 -1.55
C GLY A 284 -8.69 8.49 -0.05
N GLU A 285 -9.62 7.64 0.38
CA GLU A 285 -9.86 7.43 1.80
C GLU A 285 -8.69 6.62 2.37
N ARG A 286 -8.13 7.02 3.52
CA ARG A 286 -7.15 6.21 4.25
C ARG A 286 -7.84 5.59 5.44
N ARG A 287 -7.79 4.27 5.57
CA ARG A 287 -8.45 3.55 6.66
C ARG A 287 -7.52 2.53 7.30
N LYS A 288 -7.44 2.58 8.63
CA LYS A 288 -6.77 1.51 9.38
C LYS A 288 -7.65 0.27 9.29
N GLY A 289 -7.12 -0.77 8.66
CA GLY A 289 -7.84 -2.02 8.55
C GLY A 289 -8.13 -2.62 9.93
N LYS A 290 -9.29 -3.24 10.10
CA LYS A 290 -9.67 -3.87 11.39
C LYS A 290 -8.82 -5.13 11.67
N CYS A 291 -8.32 -5.76 10.61
CA CYS A 291 -7.47 -6.94 10.63
C CYS A 291 -6.37 -6.81 9.57
N GLY A 292 -5.18 -7.37 9.82
CA GLY A 292 -4.06 -7.37 8.86
C GLY A 292 -4.34 -8.08 7.53
N THR A 293 -5.50 -8.73 7.38
CA THR A 293 -5.95 -9.44 6.17
C THR A 293 -6.90 -8.62 5.28
N GLU A 294 -7.25 -7.39 5.67
CA GLU A 294 -8.22 -6.57 4.93
C GLU A 294 -7.76 -6.25 3.50
N GLY A 295 -6.45 -6.09 3.27
CA GLY A 295 -5.89 -5.96 1.92
C GLY A 295 -6.16 -7.19 1.04
N LYS A 296 -5.96 -8.40 1.60
CA LYS A 296 -6.22 -9.67 0.91
C LYS A 296 -7.70 -9.85 0.58
N GLY A 297 -8.60 -9.55 1.52
CA GLY A 297 -10.04 -9.61 1.29
C GLY A 297 -10.50 -8.69 0.15
N ARG A 298 -10.00 -7.44 0.10
CA ARG A 298 -10.30 -6.51 -1.01
C ARG A 298 -9.81 -7.00 -2.36
N TYR A 299 -8.63 -7.62 -2.39
CA TYR A 299 -8.10 -8.20 -3.62
C TYR A 299 -8.93 -9.41 -4.08
N GLU A 300 -9.34 -10.30 -3.17
CA GLU A 300 -10.21 -11.43 -3.48
C GLU A 300 -11.55 -10.98 -4.06
N GLU A 301 -12.16 -9.94 -3.47
CA GLU A 301 -13.40 -9.32 -3.95
C GLU A 301 -13.23 -8.71 -5.35
N PHE A 302 -12.10 -8.03 -5.62
CA PHE A 302 -11.76 -7.52 -6.94
C PHE A 302 -11.63 -8.66 -7.97
N VAL A 303 -10.93 -9.74 -7.61
CA VAL A 303 -10.75 -10.93 -8.47
C VAL A 303 -12.09 -11.61 -8.77
N GLU A 304 -12.96 -11.73 -7.78
CA GLU A 304 -14.32 -12.27 -7.95
C GLU A 304 -15.12 -11.42 -8.95
N ARG A 305 -15.14 -10.10 -8.77
CA ARG A 305 -15.81 -9.17 -9.72
C ARG A 305 -15.26 -9.30 -11.14
N LYS A 306 -13.94 -9.46 -11.29
CA LYS A 306 -13.29 -9.68 -12.59
C LYS A 306 -13.77 -10.97 -13.25
N ARG A 307 -13.91 -12.06 -12.48
CA ARG A 307 -14.47 -13.34 -12.97
C ARG A 307 -15.93 -13.19 -13.36
N GLU A 308 -16.75 -12.53 -12.54
CA GLU A 308 -18.17 -12.30 -12.87
C GLU A 308 -18.34 -11.50 -14.16
N ARG A 309 -17.56 -10.42 -14.33
CA ARG A 309 -17.61 -9.57 -15.54
C ARG A 309 -17.25 -10.36 -16.78
N LYS A 310 -16.18 -11.17 -16.73
CA LYS A 310 -15.78 -12.08 -17.80
C LYS A 310 -16.88 -13.09 -18.12
N ALA A 311 -17.49 -13.71 -17.12
CA ALA A 311 -18.58 -14.67 -17.31
C ALA A 311 -19.83 -14.02 -17.94
N ARG A 312 -20.17 -12.78 -17.57
CA ARG A 312 -21.28 -12.02 -18.18
C ARG A 312 -20.99 -11.69 -19.65
N LYS A 313 -19.78 -11.26 -19.99
CA LYS A 313 -19.37 -11.00 -21.39
C LYS A 313 -19.43 -12.28 -22.23
N GLN A 314 -18.87 -13.38 -21.74
CA GLN A 314 -18.94 -14.68 -22.43
C GLN A 314 -20.37 -15.16 -22.67
N LYS A 315 -21.29 -14.93 -21.71
CA LYS A 315 -22.72 -15.23 -21.92
C LYS A 315 -23.32 -14.37 -23.03
N MET A 316 -23.00 -13.08 -23.08
CA MET A 316 -23.50 -12.16 -24.09
C MET A 316 -22.93 -12.47 -25.48
N GLU A 317 -21.65 -12.81 -25.59
CA GLU A 317 -21.00 -13.28 -26.83
C GLU A 317 -21.67 -14.55 -27.35
N LYS A 318 -21.92 -15.55 -26.47
CA LYS A 318 -22.66 -16.76 -26.86
C LYS A 318 -24.07 -16.47 -27.38
N VAL A 319 -24.76 -15.48 -26.80
CA VAL A 319 -26.08 -15.05 -27.29
C VAL A 319 -25.96 -14.40 -28.67
N LEU A 320 -24.98 -13.52 -28.87
CA LEU A 320 -24.73 -12.88 -30.17
C LEU A 320 -24.37 -13.92 -31.24
N ASP A 321 -23.50 -14.87 -30.93
CA ASP A 321 -23.13 -15.97 -31.83
C ASP A 321 -24.35 -16.80 -32.23
N MET A 322 -25.22 -17.12 -31.27
CA MET A 322 -26.47 -17.84 -31.55
C MET A 322 -27.39 -17.06 -32.48
N VAL A 323 -27.55 -15.74 -32.26
CA VAL A 323 -28.34 -14.86 -33.14
C VAL A 323 -27.75 -14.81 -34.54
N CYS A 324 -26.42 -14.70 -34.66
CA CYS A 324 -25.72 -14.73 -35.95
C CYS A 324 -25.93 -16.05 -36.70
N ILE A 325 -25.82 -17.20 -36.01
CA ILE A 325 -26.06 -18.52 -36.59
C ILE A 325 -27.51 -18.65 -37.08
N VAL A 326 -28.50 -18.29 -36.25
CA VAL A 326 -29.92 -18.37 -36.61
C VAL A 326 -30.24 -17.46 -37.81
N THR A 327 -29.69 -16.25 -37.83
CA THR A 327 -29.85 -15.31 -38.95
C THR A 327 -29.24 -15.86 -40.23
N GLY A 328 -28.03 -16.44 -40.17
CA GLY A 328 -27.38 -17.08 -41.30
C GLY A 328 -28.19 -18.25 -41.87
N ILE A 329 -28.74 -19.12 -41.00
CA ILE A 329 -29.62 -20.22 -41.42
C ILE A 329 -30.89 -19.69 -42.10
N ALA A 330 -31.53 -18.65 -41.53
CA ALA A 330 -32.73 -18.06 -42.11
C ALA A 330 -32.49 -17.46 -43.51
N ILE A 331 -31.35 -16.78 -43.70
CA ILE A 331 -30.95 -16.24 -45.01
C ILE A 331 -30.69 -17.38 -46.01
N PHE A 332 -30.03 -18.45 -45.58
CA PHE A 332 -29.75 -19.60 -46.43
C PHE A 332 -31.04 -20.32 -46.87
N VAL A 333 -31.95 -20.61 -45.92
CA VAL A 333 -33.23 -21.26 -46.20
C VAL A 333 -34.11 -20.39 -47.10
N SER A 334 -34.19 -19.08 -46.86
CA SER A 334 -34.96 -18.17 -47.72
C SER A 334 -34.40 -18.07 -49.14
N SER A 335 -33.07 -18.00 -49.29
CA SER A 335 -32.40 -18.00 -50.59
C SER A 335 -32.64 -19.30 -51.36
N TRP A 336 -32.51 -20.46 -50.68
CA TRP A 336 -32.79 -21.76 -51.28
C TRP A 336 -34.26 -21.92 -51.69
N SER A 337 -35.19 -21.45 -50.85
CA SER A 337 -36.62 -21.43 -51.17
C SER A 337 -36.89 -20.56 -52.40
N PHE A 338 -36.28 -19.39 -52.49
CA PHE A 338 -36.43 -18.50 -53.67
C PHE A 338 -35.93 -19.15 -54.96
N ILE A 339 -34.85 -19.94 -54.91
CA ILE A 339 -34.32 -20.67 -56.07
C ILE A 339 -35.24 -21.83 -56.47
N LEU A 340 -35.74 -22.61 -55.50
CA LEU A 340 -36.58 -23.78 -55.77
C LEU A 340 -38.01 -23.44 -56.21
N PHE A 341 -38.56 -22.31 -55.75
CA PHE A 341 -39.93 -21.88 -56.07
C PHE A 341 -39.99 -20.84 -57.21
N ARG A 342 -38.91 -20.71 -58.00
CA ARG A 342 -38.84 -19.90 -59.21
C ARG A 342 -38.73 -20.79 -60.45
#